data_AF-A0A7G5FI94-F1
#
_entry.id   AF-A0A7G5FI94-F1
#
_cell.length_a   1.000
_cell.length_b   1.000
_cell.length_c   1.000
_cell.angle_alpha   90.00
_cell.angle_beta   90.00
_cell.angle_gamma   90.00
#
_symmetry.space_group_name_H-M   'P 1'
#
loop_
_entity.id
_entity.type
_entity.pdbx_description
1 polymer ?
#
loop_
_entity_poly.entity_id
_entity_poly.type
_entity_poly.pdbx_seq_one_letter_code
_entity_poly.pdbx_strand_id
1 'polypeptide(L)' 'MGDIKNKVEEVVGKVKEAAGKATENEQLTDEGRADQTKAQAKDAVDDAKNKVLGSLQD' A
#
# COMPACT_ATOMS: atom_id res chain seq x y z
N MET A 1 -1.04 2.58 16.12
CA MET A 1 -1.55 3.51 15.09
C MET A 1 -1.01 3.21 13.68
N GLY A 2 -0.01 2.32 13.50
CA GLY A 2 0.53 1.95 12.18
C GLY A 2 -0.43 1.11 11.32
N ASP A 3 -1.03 0.05 11.88
CA ASP A 3 -1.84 -0.90 11.11
C ASP A 3 -3.15 -0.32 10.57
N ILE A 4 -3.74 0.62 11.31
CA ILE A 4 -4.97 1.30 10.90
C ILE A 4 -4.71 2.13 9.64
N LYS A 5 -3.54 2.75 9.52
CA LYS A 5 -3.20 3.62 8.40
C LYS A 5 -3.02 2.81 7.11
N ASN A 6 -2.30 1.69 7.18
CA ASN A 6 -2.14 0.76 6.05
C ASN A 6 -3.49 0.18 5.60
N LYS A 7 -4.36 -0.23 6.54
CA LYS A 7 -5.72 -0.70 6.21
C LYS A 7 -6.57 0.38 5.55
N VAL A 8 -6.47 1.63 6.01
CA VAL A 8 -7.20 2.75 5.41
C VAL A 8 -6.68 3.02 4.00
N GLU A 9 -5.37 3.00 3.77
CA GLU A 9 -4.78 3.16 2.43
C GLU A 9 -5.19 2.03 1.48
N GLU A 10 -5.24 0.76 1.94
CA GLU A 10 -5.78 -0.36 1.16
C GLU A 10 -7.25 -0.15 0.77
N VAL A 11 -8.08 0.28 1.72
CA VAL A 11 -9.51 0.50 1.49
C VAL A 11 -9.70 1.64 0.49
N VAL A 12 -8.97 2.74 0.65
CA VAL A 12 -9.00 3.88 -0.28
C VAL A 12 -8.55 3.45 -1.67
N GLY A 13 -7.47 2.66 -1.80
CA GLY A 13 -6.99 2.15 -3.08
C GLY A 13 -8.03 1.27 -3.78
N LYS A 14 -8.71 0.38 -3.05
CA LYS A 14 -9.80 -0.45 -3.59
C LYS A 14 -11.00 0.37 -4.03
N VAL A 15 -11.33 1.43 -3.28
CA VAL A 15 -12.41 2.36 -3.64
C VAL A 15 -12.05 3.12 -4.92
N LYS A 16 -10.82 3.63 -5.05
CA LYS A 16 -10.35 4.28 -6.29
C LYS A 16 -10.40 3.33 -7.49
N GLU A 17 -9.96 2.09 -7.32
CA GLU A 17 -10.08 1.07 -8.37
C GLU A 17 -11.53 0.79 -8.77
N ALA A 18 -12.41 0.61 -7.80
CA ALA A 18 -13.81 0.32 -8.05
C ALA A 18 -14.51 1.51 -8.72
N ALA A 19 -14.25 2.73 -8.24
CA ALA A 19 -14.77 3.96 -8.82
C ALA A 19 -14.24 4.15 -10.25
N GLY A 20 -12.93 3.97 -10.47
CA GLY A 20 -12.32 4.05 -11.79
C GLY A 20 -12.90 3.07 -12.79
N LYS A 21 -13.10 1.80 -12.39
CA LYS A 21 -13.78 0.80 -13.23
C LYS A 21 -15.24 1.17 -13.50
N ALA A 22 -15.96 1.68 -12.51
CA ALA A 22 -17.37 2.03 -12.64
C ALA A 22 -17.59 3.27 -13.53
N THR A 23 -16.65 4.20 -13.56
CA THR A 23 -16.71 5.42 -14.37
C THR A 23 -15.84 5.37 -15.63
N GLU A 24 -15.30 4.19 -15.98
CA GLU A 24 -14.33 4.01 -17.09
C GLU A 24 -13.14 5.00 -17.03
N ASN A 25 -12.70 5.36 -15.82
CA ASN A 25 -11.57 6.24 -15.58
C ASN A 25 -10.33 5.40 -15.25
N GLU A 26 -9.47 5.22 -16.26
CA GLU A 26 -8.22 4.48 -16.15
C GLU A 26 -7.27 5.09 -15.12
N GLN A 27 -7.20 6.43 -14.99
CA GLN A 27 -6.32 7.07 -14.00
C GLN A 27 -6.69 6.69 -12.57
N LEU A 28 -7.98 6.66 -12.21
CA LEU A 28 -8.42 6.24 -10.88
C LEU A 28 -8.14 4.76 -10.61
N THR A 29 -8.27 3.92 -11.64
CA THR A 29 -7.94 2.50 -11.55
C THR A 29 -6.45 2.28 -11.33
N ASP A 30 -5.61 2.99 -12.07
CA ASP A 30 -4.17 2.89 -11.98
C ASP A 30 -3.63 3.49 -10.68
N GLU A 31 -4.18 4.60 -10.19
CA GLU A 31 -3.84 5.14 -8.86
C GLU A 31 -4.11 4.12 -7.76
N GLY A 32 -5.28 3.48 -7.77
CA GLY A 32 -5.62 2.49 -6.75
C GLY A 32 -4.70 1.27 -6.75
N ARG A 33 -4.29 0.80 -7.95
CA ARG A 33 -3.31 -0.29 -8.10
C ARG A 33 -1.89 0.13 -7.72
N ALA A 34 -1.48 1.34 -8.09
CA ALA A 34 -0.18 1.89 -7.77
C ALA A 34 -0.03 2.10 -6.26
N ASP A 35 -1.05 2.63 -5.59
CA ASP A 35 -1.08 2.82 -4.14
C ASP A 35 -0.94 1.47 -3.40
N GLN A 36 -1.66 0.43 -3.83
CA GLN A 36 -1.53 -0.93 -3.27
C GLN A 36 -0.13 -1.52 -3.47
N THR A 37 0.45 -1.37 -4.67
CA THR A 37 1.78 -1.90 -4.98
C THR A 37 2.85 -1.20 -4.16
N LYS A 38 2.73 0.13 -4.02
CA LYS A 38 3.65 0.95 -3.23
C LYS A 38 3.58 0.60 -1.75
N ALA A 39 2.38 0.37 -1.21
CA ALA A 39 2.19 -0.09 0.17
C ALA A 39 2.89 -1.43 0.41
N GLN A 40 2.66 -2.44 -0.45
CA GLN A 40 3.31 -3.74 -0.33
C GLN A 40 4.84 -3.65 -0.43
N ALA A 41 5.37 -2.85 -1.36
CA ALA A 41 6.80 -2.64 -1.48
C ALA A 41 7.39 -1.97 -0.23
N LYS A 42 6.66 -1.01 0.36
CA LYS A 42 7.09 -0.32 1.57
C LYS A 42 7.08 -1.24 2.79
N ASP A 43 6.03 -2.03 2.98
CA ASP A 43 5.96 -3.02 4.05
C ASP A 43 7.08 -4.06 3.93
N ALA A 44 7.34 -4.58 2.71
CA ALA A 44 8.42 -5.53 2.49
C ALA A 44 9.82 -4.93 2.78
N VAL A 45 10.04 -3.66 2.41
CA VAL A 45 11.29 -2.95 2.70
C VAL A 45 11.42 -2.66 4.19
N ASP A 46 10.37 -2.21 4.85
CA ASP A 46 10.38 -1.95 6.28
C ASP A 46 10.60 -3.24 7.08
N ASP A 47 9.98 -4.36 6.71
CA ASP A 47 10.23 -5.68 7.31
C ASP A 47 11.69 -6.13 7.11
N ALA A 48 12.21 -6.00 5.89
CA ALA A 48 13.60 -6.36 5.60
C ALA A 48 14.59 -5.48 6.38
N LYS A 49 14.35 -4.17 6.45
CA LYS A 49 15.15 -3.24 7.25
C LYS A 49 15.07 -3.59 8.73
N ASN A 50 13.88 -3.84 9.26
CA ASN A 50 13.68 -4.15 10.67
C ASN A 50 14.38 -5.45 11.06
N LYS A 51 14.36 -6.46 10.18
CA LYS A 51 15.09 -7.72 10.37
C LYS A 51 16.61 -7.53 10.34
N VAL A 52 17.13 -6.72 9.42
CA VAL A 52 18.58 -6.43 9.32
C VAL A 52 19.07 -5.55 10.46
N LEU A 53 18.36 -4.47 10.80
CA LEU A 53 18.68 -3.59 11.92
C LEU A 53 18.54 -4.30 13.26
N GLY A 54 17.50 -5.12 13.44
CA GLY A 54 17.32 -5.92 14.65
C GLY A 54 18.46 -6.92 14.86
N SER A 55 19.03 -7.46 13.79
CA SER A 55 20.18 -8.38 13.85
C SER A 55 21.53 -7.69 14.14
N LEU A 56 21.59 -6.36 14.08
CA LEU A 56 22.79 -5.55 14.33
C LEU A 56 22.76 -4.83 15.70
N GLN A 57 21.63 -4.90 16.41
CA GLN A 57 21.44 -4.30 17.74
C GLN A 57 21.64 -5.28 18.91
N ASP A 58 21.96 -6.55 18.62
CA ASP A 58 22.50 -7.52 19.60
C ASP A 58 24.00 -7.34 19.82
#